data_AF-A0A9Q8ZWS4-F1
#
_entry.id   AF-A0A9Q8ZWS4-F1
#
_cell.length_a   1.000
_cell.length_b   1.000
_cell.length_c   1.000
_cell.angle_alpha   90.00
_cell.angle_beta   90.00
_cell.angle_gamma   90.00
#
_symmetry.space_group_name_H-M   'P 1'
#
loop_
_entity.id
_entity.type
_entity.pdbx_description
1 polymer ?
#
loop_
_entity_poly.entity_id
_entity_poly.type
_entity_poly.pdbx_seq_one_letter_code
_entity_poly.pdbx_strand_id
1 'polypeptide(L)'
;MADFACQSAKLVVEVDGDTHGVAAAVAADAQRTAFLAQEGYRTVRFGNADVMGNLDGVAATILAALPPSPFYPAMPGGALTLPHAESRA
;
A
#
# COMPACT_ATOMS: atom_id res chain seq x y z
N MET A 1 -1.86 1.99 -11.74
CA MET A 1 -1.38 3.32 -11.25
C MET A 1 -1.32 3.24 -9.74
N ALA A 2 -0.33 3.85 -9.07
CA ALA A 2 -0.27 3.79 -7.60
C ALA A 2 -0.88 5.04 -6.98
N ASP A 3 -1.76 4.81 -6.01
CA ASP A 3 -2.42 5.89 -5.26
C ASP A 3 -1.61 6.27 -4.04
N PHE A 4 -1.01 5.27 -3.37
CA PHE A 4 -0.14 5.50 -2.21
C PHE A 4 1.13 4.64 -2.28
N ALA A 5 2.23 5.21 -1.81
CA ALA A 5 3.50 4.50 -1.69
C ALA A 5 4.21 4.89 -0.39
N CYS A 6 4.75 3.88 0.30
CA CYS A 6 5.58 4.02 1.48
C CYS A 6 6.98 3.48 1.17
N GLN A 7 7.94 4.39 0.94
CA GLN A 7 9.31 4.02 0.57
C GLN A 7 10.04 3.28 1.69
N SER A 8 9.83 3.68 2.95
CA SER A 8 10.47 3.06 4.12
C SER A 8 9.97 1.64 4.37
N ALA A 9 8.68 1.37 4.12
CA ALA A 9 8.08 0.04 4.22
C ALA A 9 8.20 -0.77 2.92
N LYS A 10 8.68 -0.17 1.83
CA LYS A 10 8.66 -0.75 0.48
C LYS A 10 7.26 -1.30 0.13
N LEU A 11 6.22 -0.51 0.38
CA LEU A 11 4.82 -0.90 0.14
C LEU A 11 4.14 0.08 -0.80
N VAL A 12 3.44 -0.45 -1.79
CA VAL A 12 2.58 0.29 -2.72
C VAL A 12 1.14 -0.18 -2.49
N VAL A 13 0.22 0.77 -2.39
CA VAL A 13 -1.23 0.52 -2.30
C VAL A 13 -1.90 1.15 -3.51
N GLU A 14 -2.69 0.35 -4.21
CA GLU A 14 -3.47 0.80 -5.35
C GLU A 14 -4.96 0.46 -5.12
N VAL A 15 -5.84 1.38 -5.52
CA VAL A 15 -7.28 1.22 -5.48
C VAL A 15 -7.77 1.14 -6.92
N ASP A 16 -8.24 -0.03 -7.30
CA ASP A 16 -8.77 -0.27 -8.63
C ASP A 16 -10.21 0.26 -8.70
N GLY A 17 -10.38 1.32 -9.49
CA GLY A 17 -11.67 1.78 -9.96
C GLY A 17 -11.81 1.37 -11.41
N ASP A 18 -12.74 0.46 -11.70
CA ASP A 18 -13.12 -0.09 -13.01
C ASP A 18 -12.41 0.56 -14.22
N THR A 19 -11.12 0.27 -14.39
CA THR A 19 -10.37 0.82 -15.53
C THR A 19 -10.51 -0.18 -16.64
N HIS A 20 -11.54 -0.01 -17.46
CA HIS A 20 -11.77 -0.79 -18.67
C HIS A 20 -10.47 -0.78 -19.51
N GLY A 21 -9.82 -1.94 -19.52
CA GLY A 21 -8.46 -2.14 -19.98
C GLY A 21 -8.27 -1.85 -21.46
N VAL A 22 -7.50 -0.81 -21.75
CA VAL A 22 -6.79 -0.71 -23.02
C VAL A 22 -5.55 -1.61 -22.89
N ALA A 23 -5.34 -2.56 -23.81
CA ALA A 23 -4.26 -3.56 -23.70
C ALA A 23 -2.86 -2.97 -23.44
N ALA A 24 -2.60 -1.74 -23.93
CA ALA A 24 -1.38 -0.99 -23.65
C ALA A 24 -1.21 -0.61 -22.17
N ALA A 25 -2.31 -0.28 -21.47
CA ALA A 25 -2.29 0.03 -20.05
C ALA A 25 -1.95 -1.19 -19.19
N VAL A 26 -2.45 -2.37 -19.59
CA VAL A 26 -2.15 -3.65 -18.91
C VAL A 26 -0.66 -4.00 -19.02
N ALA A 27 -0.07 -3.83 -20.20
CA ALA A 27 1.36 -4.11 -20.41
C ALA A 27 2.26 -3.14 -19.61
N ALA A 28 1.92 -1.84 -19.60
CA ALA A 28 2.66 -0.84 -18.83
C ALA A 28 2.55 -1.10 -17.31
N ASP A 29 1.37 -1.50 -16.84
CA ASP A 29 1.12 -1.84 -15.44
C ASP A 29 1.90 -3.09 -15.00
N ALA A 30 1.97 -4.10 -15.87
CA ALA A 30 2.78 -5.30 -15.63
C ALA A 30 4.28 -4.98 -15.55
N GLN A 31 4.80 -4.15 -16.47
CA GLN A 31 6.20 -3.73 -16.45
C GLN A 31 6.54 -2.94 -15.18
N ARG A 32 5.65 -2.03 -14.78
CA ARG A 32 5.82 -1.24 -13.54
C ARG A 32 5.79 -2.12 -12.31
N THR A 33 4.87 -3.09 -12.25
CA THR A 33 4.78 -4.05 -11.16
C THR A 33 6.05 -4.89 -11.06
N ALA A 34 6.57 -5.37 -12.20
CA ALA A 34 7.83 -6.13 -12.24
C ALA A 34 9.02 -5.30 -11.75
N PHE A 35 9.14 -4.05 -12.19
CA PHE A 35 10.19 -3.15 -11.72
C PHE A 35 10.11 -2.89 -10.21
N LEU A 36 8.90 -2.58 -9.70
CA LEU A 36 8.70 -2.35 -8.26
C LEU A 36 9.06 -3.59 -7.44
N ALA A 37 8.68 -4.78 -7.90
CA ALA A 37 9.05 -6.04 -7.25
C ALA A 37 10.57 -6.25 -7.22
N GLN A 38 11.28 -5.93 -8.31
CA GLN A 38 12.76 -5.98 -8.34
C GLN A 38 13.40 -5.00 -7.34
N GLU A 39 12.80 -3.84 -7.15
CA GLU A 39 13.22 -2.81 -6.18
C GLU A 39 12.81 -3.14 -4.72
N GLY A 40 12.23 -4.34 -4.50
CA GLY A 40 11.84 -4.86 -3.20
C GLY A 40 10.47 -4.35 -2.71
N TYR A 41 9.69 -3.69 -3.57
CA TYR A 41 8.35 -3.25 -3.20
C TYR A 41 7.33 -4.39 -3.23
N ARG A 42 6.47 -4.40 -2.23
CA ARG A 42 5.22 -5.17 -2.21
C ARG A 42 4.11 -4.26 -2.72
N THR A 43 3.22 -4.79 -3.57
CA THR A 43 2.04 -4.06 -4.05
C THR A 43 0.78 -4.78 -3.55
N VAL A 44 -0.13 -4.04 -2.91
CA VAL A 44 -1.47 -4.52 -2.55
C VAL A 44 -2.53 -3.71 -3.32
N ARG A 45 -3.55 -4.41 -3.82
CA ARG A 45 -4.62 -3.81 -4.61
C ARG A 45 -5.97 -4.04 -3.95
N PHE A 46 -6.83 -3.03 -3.93
CA PHE A 46 -8.18 -3.10 -3.39
C PHE A 46 -9.18 -2.61 -4.44
N GLY A 47 -10.34 -3.27 -4.55
CA GLY A 47 -11.42 -2.72 -5.38
C GLY A 47 -12.11 -1.55 -4.67
N ASN A 48 -12.71 -0.64 -5.43
CA ASN A 48 -13.55 0.43 -4.86
C ASN A 48 -14.62 -0.10 -3.88
N ALA A 49 -15.24 -1.25 -4.19
CA ALA A 49 -16.25 -1.85 -3.31
C ALA A 49 -15.67 -2.28 -1.95
N ASP A 50 -14.43 -2.77 -1.91
CA ASP A 50 -13.77 -3.17 -0.66
C ASP A 50 -13.43 -1.93 0.19
N VAL A 51 -12.92 -0.88 -0.44
CA VAL A 51 -12.61 0.38 0.26
C VAL A 51 -13.87 1.03 0.82
N MET A 52 -14.97 1.01 0.06
CA MET A 52 -16.24 1.63 0.47
C MET A 52 -17.04 0.77 1.45
N GLY A 53 -16.94 -0.56 1.38
CA GLY A 53 -17.77 -1.50 2.13
C GLY A 53 -17.06 -2.26 3.26
N ASN A 54 -15.73 -2.29 3.27
CA ASN A 54 -14.93 -3.08 4.20
C ASN A 54 -13.58 -2.41 4.53
N LEU A 55 -13.65 -1.15 4.99
CA LEU A 55 -12.45 -0.37 5.31
C LEU A 55 -11.57 -1.05 6.37
N ASP A 56 -12.17 -1.73 7.35
CA ASP A 56 -11.43 -2.45 8.40
C ASP A 56 -10.59 -3.61 7.81
N GLY A 57 -11.16 -4.37 6.88
CA GLY A 57 -10.45 -5.44 6.16
C GLY A 57 -9.31 -4.90 5.29
N VAL A 58 -9.53 -3.76 4.63
CA VAL A 58 -8.48 -3.05 3.87
C VAL A 58 -7.34 -2.62 4.80
N ALA A 59 -7.65 -1.99 5.93
CA ALA A 59 -6.67 -1.54 6.90
C ALA A 59 -5.87 -2.71 7.50
N ALA A 60 -6.55 -3.80 7.86
CA ALA A 60 -5.90 -5.01 8.36
C ALA A 60 -4.95 -5.63 7.33
N THR A 61 -5.33 -5.63 6.04
CA THR A 61 -4.50 -6.13 4.95
C THR A 61 -3.24 -5.27 4.76
N ILE A 62 -3.39 -3.94 4.78
CA ILE A 62 -2.25 -3.01 4.72
C ILE A 62 -1.31 -3.25 5.90
N LEU A 63 -1.86 -3.37 7.12
CA LEU A 63 -1.06 -3.63 8.33
C LEU A 63 -0.26 -4.93 8.22
N ALA A 64 -0.89 -6.01 7.73
CA ALA A 64 -0.22 -7.30 7.51
C ALA A 64 0.84 -7.26 6.38
N ALA A 65 0.74 -6.27 5.47
CA ALA A 65 1.69 -6.09 4.38
C ALA A 65 2.92 -5.26 4.79
N LEU A 66 2.89 -4.57 5.94
CA LEU A 66 4.04 -3.83 6.45
C LEU A 66 5.13 -4.80 6.94
N PRO A 67 6.42 -4.50 6.69
CA PRO A 67 7.51 -5.23 7.31
C PRO A 67 7.56 -4.90 8.81
N PRO A 68 8.19 -5.78 9.62
CA PRO A 68 8.47 -5.47 11.03
C PRO A 68 9.25 -4.16 11.12
N SER A 69 8.73 -3.19 11.88
CA SER A 69 9.39 -1.91 12.10
C SER A 69 9.73 -1.76 13.57
N PRO A 70 10.96 -1.33 13.93
CA PRO A 70 11.30 -1.02 15.31
C PRO A 70 10.48 0.15 15.86
N PHE A 71 9.87 0.96 14.98
CA PHE A 71 8.99 2.08 15.35
C PHE A 71 7.51 1.69 15.50
N TYR A 72 7.14 0.49 15.05
CA TYR A 72 5.82 -0.10 15.25
C TYR A 72 5.97 -1.58 15.62
N PRO A 73 6.50 -1.90 16.83
CA PRO A 73 6.33 -3.25 17.34
C PRO A 73 4.84 -3.56 17.31
N ALA A 74 4.46 -4.79 16.94
CA ALA A 74 3.06 -5.20 16.86
C ALA A 74 2.35 -4.88 18.18
N MET A 75 1.63 -3.75 18.23
CA MET A 75 1.00 -3.26 19.45
C MET A 75 -0.20 -4.16 19.73
N PRO A 76 -0.31 -4.76 20.93
CA PRO A 76 -1.56 -5.35 21.38
C PRO A 76 -2.51 -4.21 21.76
N GLY A 77 -3.41 -3.86 20.85
CA GLY A 77 -4.48 -2.87 21.09
C GLY A 77 -4.29 -1.58 20.30
N GLY A 78 -5.24 -1.31 19.41
CA GLY A 78 -5.14 -0.29 18.36
C GLY A 78 -5.08 1.15 18.87
N ALA A 79 -4.01 1.84 18.52
CA ALA A 79 -4.02 3.24 18.12
C ALA A 79 -2.71 3.52 17.37
N LEU A 80 -2.79 3.97 16.11
CA LEU A 80 -1.63 4.53 15.43
C LEU A 80 -1.30 5.88 16.06
N THR A 81 -0.39 5.90 17.04
CA THR A 81 0.33 7.13 17.36
C THR A 81 1.32 7.38 16.24
N LEU A 82 0.95 8.22 15.29
CA LEU A 82 1.88 8.68 14.25
C LEU A 82 3.04 9.43 14.93
N PRO A 83 4.31 9.11 14.61
CA PRO A 83 5.43 9.88 15.11
C PRO A 83 5.26 11.33 14.64
N HIS A 84 5.33 12.27 15.59
CA HIS A 84 5.36 13.68 15.26
C HIS A 84 6.60 13.91 14.38
N ALA A 85 6.40 14.50 13.20
CA ALA A 85 7.49 14.83 12.29
C ALA A 85 8.52 15.67 13.04
N GLU A 86 9.73 15.13 13.22
CA GLU A 86 10.84 15.90 13.76
C GLU A 86 11.18 17.02 12.77
N SER A 87 10.83 18.25 13.15
CA SER A 87 11.26 19.46 12.47
C SER A 87 12.78 19.58 12.67
N ARG A 88 13.55 19.28 11.62
CA ARG A 88 14.96 19.65 11.59
C ARG A 88 15.09 21.13 11.22
N ALA A 89 15.60 21.89 12.18
CA ALA A 89 16.19 23.22 11.98
C ALA A 89 17.54 23.11 11.25
#